data_AF-A0A2D6P4Y6-F1
#
_entry.id   AF-A0A2D6P4Y6-F1
#
_cell.length_a   1.000
_cell.length_b   1.000
_cell.length_c   1.000
_cell.angle_alpha   90.00
_cell.angle_beta   90.00
_cell.angle_gamma   90.00
#
_symmetry.space_group_name_H-M   'P 1'
#
loop_
_entity.id
_entity.type
_entity.pdbx_description
1 polymer ?
#
loop_
_entity_poly.entity_id
_entity_poly.type
_entity_poly.pdbx_seq_one_letter_code
_entity_poly.pdbx_strand_id
1 'polypeptide(L)' 'MEEITFQKRVLNKLENMNKRIKYVMRYIEDSKLSEDDKKAIDETLNEEKEGKLLSKDKVFN' A
#
# COMPACT_ATOMS: atom_id res chain seq x y z
N MET A 1 9.40 -6.18 -41.72
CA MET A 1 10.39 -5.83 -40.67
C MET A 1 10.00 -4.59 -39.86
N GLU A 2 9.49 -3.52 -40.49
CA GLU A 2 9.06 -2.31 -39.76
C GLU A 2 7.91 -2.55 -38.76
N GLU A 3 6.96 -3.40 -39.11
CA GLU A 3 5.81 -3.72 -38.26
C GLU A 3 6.21 -4.38 -36.93
N ILE A 4 7.21 -5.29 -36.98
CA ILE A 4 7.78 -5.94 -35.78
C ILE A 4 8.48 -4.90 -34.89
N THR A 5 9.16 -3.92 -35.48
CA THR A 5 9.82 -2.84 -34.74
C THR A 5 8.81 -1.91 -34.07
N PHE A 6 7.69 -1.62 -34.75
CA PHE A 6 6.61 -0.82 -34.19
C PHE A 6 5.94 -1.53 -33.01
N GLN A 7 5.58 -2.81 -33.17
CA GLN A 7 4.99 -3.62 -32.10
C GLN A 7 5.89 -3.68 -30.85
N LYS A 8 7.20 -3.87 -31.02
CA LYS A 8 8.16 -3.84 -29.90
C LYS A 8 8.19 -2.49 -29.18
N ARG A 9 8.13 -1.37 -29.91
CA ARG A 9 8.09 -0.02 -29.30
C ARG A 9 6.79 0.21 -28.51
N VAL A 10 5.66 -0.26 -29.02
CA VAL A 10 4.37 -0.17 -28.34
C VAL A 10 4.39 -1.00 -27.05
N LEU A 11 4.87 -2.23 -27.12
CA LEU A 11 5.00 -3.10 -25.94
C LEU A 11 5.89 -2.48 -24.85
N ASN A 12 7.05 -1.93 -25.23
CA ASN A 12 7.93 -1.24 -24.27
C ASN A 12 7.25 -0.02 -23.62
N LYS A 13 6.46 0.75 -24.38
CA LYS A 13 5.69 1.87 -23.82
C LYS A 13 4.64 1.41 -22.83
N LEU A 14 3.90 0.35 -23.17
CA LEU A 14 2.87 -0.23 -22.29
C LEU A 14 3.49 -0.80 -21.01
N GLU A 15 4.63 -1.47 -21.10
CA GLU A 15 5.35 -1.99 -19.93
C GLU A 15 5.78 -0.86 -19.00
N ASN A 16 6.33 0.23 -19.55
CA ASN A 16 6.73 1.41 -18.77
C ASN A 16 5.53 2.10 -18.11
N MET A 17 4.39 2.20 -18.81
CA MET A 17 3.16 2.74 -18.23
C MET A 17 2.67 1.88 -17.06
N ASN A 18 2.71 0.55 -17.19
CA ASN A 18 2.30 -0.37 -16.13
C ASN A 18 3.20 -0.23 -14.88
N LYS A 19 4.52 -0.13 -15.07
CA LYS A 19 5.47 0.12 -13.96
C LYS A 19 5.15 1.43 -13.22
N ARG A 20 4.81 2.48 -13.97
CA ARG A 20 4.48 3.80 -13.39
C ARG A 20 3.16 3.78 -12.62
N ILE A 21 2.13 3.08 -13.13
CA ILE A 21 0.86 2.88 -12.43
C ILE A 21 1.10 2.15 -11.11
N LYS A 22 1.86 1.05 -11.11
CA LYS A 22 2.19 0.31 -9.88
C LYS A 22 2.91 1.16 -8.84
N TYR A 23 3.86 1.99 -9.28
CA TYR A 23 4.55 2.92 -8.38
C TYR A 23 3.58 3.93 -7.75
N VAL A 24 2.69 4.53 -8.54
CA VAL A 24 1.68 5.47 -8.03
C VAL A 24 0.70 4.78 -7.09
N MET A 25 0.24 3.56 -7.40
CA MET A 25 -0.64 2.80 -6.51
C MET A 25 0.04 2.52 -5.17
N ARG A 26 1.30 2.05 -5.19
CA ARG A 26 2.07 1.82 -3.98
C ARG A 26 2.29 3.10 -3.18
N TYR A 27 2.63 4.21 -3.85
CA TYR A 27 2.76 5.51 -3.19
C TYR A 27 1.43 5.95 -2.56
N ILE A 28 0.30 5.75 -3.23
CA ILE A 28 -1.02 6.07 -2.67
C ILE A 28 -1.31 5.20 -1.44
N GLU A 29 -1.06 3.88 -1.52
CA GLU A 29 -1.21 2.96 -0.39
C GLU A 29 -0.30 3.33 0.78
N ASP A 30 0.98 3.62 0.50
CA ASP A 30 1.97 4.04 1.50
C ASP A 30 1.65 5.44 2.06
N SER A 31 0.97 6.31 1.30
CA SER A 31 0.57 7.66 1.72
C SER A 31 -0.76 7.72 2.49
N LYS A 32 -1.56 6.64 2.45
CA LYS A 32 -2.84 6.59 3.18
C LYS A 32 -2.64 6.53 4.69
N LEU A 33 -1.50 6.03 5.15
CA LEU A 33 -1.10 5.99 6.54
C LEU A 33 0.26 6.68 6.62
N SER A 34 0.35 7.75 7.41
CA SER A 34 1.65 8.32 7.77
C SER A 34 2.48 7.27 8.53
N GLU A 35 3.80 7.47 8.59
CA GLU A 35 4.65 6.60 9.43
C GLU A 35 4.23 6.65 10.91
N ASP A 36 3.70 7.78 11.37
CA ASP A 36 3.14 7.92 12.72
C ASP A 36 1.85 7.08 12.87
N ASP A 37 0.98 7.05 11.86
CA ASP A 37 -0.22 6.19 11.87
C ASP A 37 0.14 4.70 11.89
N LYS A 38 1.15 4.30 11.10
CA LYS A 38 1.65 2.91 11.09
C LYS A 38 2.20 2.53 12.45
N LYS A 39 3.01 3.41 13.05
CA LYS A 39 3.55 3.21 14.39
C LYS A 39 2.46 3.10 15.45
N ALA A 40 1.45 3.98 15.41
CA ALA A 40 0.32 3.92 16.34
C ALA A 40 -0.47 2.61 16.21
N ILE A 41 -0.67 2.11 14.97
CA ILE A 41 -1.31 0.80 14.73
C ILE A 41 -0.46 -0.33 15.31
N ASP A 42 0.86 -0.35 15.06
CA ASP A 42 1.76 -1.38 15.58
C ASP A 42 1.81 -1.40 17.10
N GLU A 43 1.86 -0.22 17.74
CA GLU A 43 1.79 -0.08 19.19
C GLU A 43 0.46 -0.61 19.74
N THR A 44 -0.65 -0.22 19.12
CA THR A 44 -2.00 -0.70 19.50
C THR A 44 -2.12 -2.22 19.38
N LEU A 45 -1.63 -2.82 18.29
CA LEU A 45 -1.66 -4.28 18.10
C LEU A 45 -0.81 -5.03 19.13
N ASN A 46 0.31 -4.43 19.57
CA ASN A 46 1.14 -5.01 20.62
C ASN A 46 0.46 -4.92 21.99
N GLU A 47 -0.16 -3.78 22.32
CA GLU A 47 -0.94 -3.62 23.54
C GLU A 47 -2.15 -4.58 23.60
N GLU A 48 -2.79 -4.85 22.46
CA GLU A 48 -3.86 -5.85 22.35
C GLU A 48 -3.34 -7.25 22.70
N LYS A 49 -2.21 -7.67 22.12
CA LYS A 49 -1.58 -8.97 22.40
C LYS A 49 -1.16 -9.12 23.84
N GLU A 50 -0.75 -8.03 24.48
CA GLU A 50 -0.39 -7.98 25.90
C GLU A 50 -1.62 -7.88 26.82
N GLY A 51 -2.83 -7.84 26.27
CA GLY A 51 -4.08 -7.74 27.02
C GLY A 51 -4.27 -6.40 27.74
N LYS A 52 -3.53 -5.37 27.33
CA LYS A 52 -3.57 -4.03 27.91
C LYS A 52 -4.75 -3.20 27.41
N LEU A 53 -5.27 -3.52 26.22
CA LEU A 53 -6.43 -2.83 25.67
C LEU A 53 -7.73 -3.32 26.31
N LEU A 54 -8.57 -2.36 26.72
CA LEU A 54 -9.93 -2.66 27.16
C LEU A 54 -10.78 -3.00 25.94
N SER A 55 -11.53 -4.10 26.04
CA SER A 55 -12.54 -4.42 25.02
C SER A 55 -13.64 -3.37 25.03
N LYS A 56 -14.28 -3.16 23.88
CA LYS A 56 -15.41 -2.23 23.74
C LYS A 56 -16.50 -2.49 24.79
N ASP A 57 -16.79 -3.76 25.04
CA ASP A 57 -17.78 -4.20 26.04
C ASP A 57 -17.36 -3.89 27.50
N LYS A 58 -16.07 -3.64 27.78
CA LYS A 58 -15.62 -3.20 29.11
C LYS A 58 -15.71 -1.69 29.31
N VAL A 59 -15.72 -0.91 28.22
CA VAL A 59 -15.70 0.56 28.27
C VAL A 59 -17.11 1.16 28.20
N PHE A 60 -18.02 0.51 27.45
CA PHE A 60 -19.36 1.04 27.16
C PHE A 60 -20.52 0.29 27.85
N ASN A 61 -20.21 -0.60 28.80
CA ASN A 61 -21.19 -1.22 29.71
C ASN A 61 -21.17 -0.57 31.09
#